data_AF-A0A7W7WLV8-F1
#
_entry.id   AF-A0A7W7WLV8-F1
#
_cell.length_a   1.000
_cell.length_b   1.000
_cell.length_c   1.000
_cell.angle_alpha   90.00
_cell.angle_beta   90.00
_cell.angle_gamma   90.00
#
_symmetry.space_group_name_H-M   'P 1'
#
loop_
_entity.id
_entity.type
_entity.pdbx_description
1 polymer ?
#
loop_
_entity_poly.entity_id
_entity_poly.type
_entity_poly.pdbx_seq_one_letter_code
_entity_poly.pdbx_strand_id
1 'polypeptide(L)'
;MRSAAADGHAPRGSLTVIYRRDEMTNYFWQTTDPGFCQGDGTTRGHSWACVWGPSLLPAGPTPTLKTVMGPDNMEGDDWLTVLVALGEEARSLTCGGVRIELTLVGTVSAADGERLAVYTYLAPWHAKGLLEAEVVRADGATTERITLNGPVHRGSLWGPEKDCDQVGTARRRE
;
A
#
# COMPACT_ATOMS: atom_id res chain seq x y z
N MET A 1 18.86 -0.48 15.13
CA MET A 1 19.24 -0.97 13.80
C MET A 1 19.74 0.20 12.99
N ARG A 2 21.02 0.19 12.55
CA ARG A 2 21.49 1.14 11.54
C ARG A 2 20.99 0.58 10.19
N SER A 3 20.24 1.36 9.43
CA SER A 3 19.80 0.95 8.09
C SER A 3 21.04 0.68 7.26
N ALA A 4 21.29 -0.58 6.92
CA ALA A 4 22.18 -0.86 5.81
C ALA A 4 21.56 -0.17 4.60
N ALA A 5 22.26 0.82 4.06
CA ALA A 5 21.82 1.50 2.84
C ALA A 5 21.68 0.43 1.76
N ALA A 6 20.45 0.17 1.36
CA ALA A 6 20.11 -0.65 0.21
C ALA A 6 20.84 -0.07 -1.00
N ASP A 7 21.93 -0.69 -1.46
CA ASP A 7 22.66 -0.29 -2.68
C ASP A 7 23.03 1.21 -2.77
N GLY A 8 23.30 1.86 -1.63
CA GLY A 8 23.61 3.30 -1.56
C GLY A 8 22.40 4.22 -1.33
N HIS A 9 21.19 3.67 -1.24
CA HIS A 9 19.96 4.44 -1.03
C HIS A 9 19.56 4.46 0.44
N ALA A 10 20.01 5.52 1.12
CA ALA A 10 19.67 5.75 2.51
C ALA A 10 18.17 6.12 2.66
N PRO A 11 17.51 5.69 3.76
CA PRO A 11 16.16 6.14 4.05
C PRO A 11 16.15 7.65 4.32
N ARG A 12 15.19 8.34 3.71
CA ARG A 12 14.82 9.70 4.07
C ARG A 12 13.95 9.64 5.32
N GLY A 13 14.62 9.58 6.47
CA GLY A 13 13.97 9.51 7.78
C GLY A 13 13.87 8.09 8.33
N SER A 14 12.79 7.82 9.08
CA SER A 14 12.59 6.52 9.73
C SER A 14 11.91 5.52 8.79
N LEU A 15 12.19 4.23 8.99
CA LEU A 15 11.44 3.17 8.32
C LEU A 15 10.03 3.09 8.92
N THR A 16 9.02 2.96 8.06
CA THR A 16 7.63 2.70 8.46
C THR A 16 7.42 1.20 8.51
N VAL A 17 7.02 0.66 9.67
CA VAL A 17 6.63 -0.76 9.77
C VAL A 17 5.23 -0.89 9.18
N ILE A 18 5.12 -1.60 8.06
CA ILE A 18 3.85 -1.78 7.34
C ILE A 18 3.16 -3.11 7.70
N TYR A 19 3.92 -4.08 8.18
CA TYR A 19 3.40 -5.36 8.65
C TYR A 19 4.38 -6.02 9.60
N ARG A 20 3.86 -6.73 10.61
CA ARG A 20 4.63 -7.57 11.51
C ARG A 20 3.83 -8.80 11.89
N ARG A 21 4.42 -9.97 11.74
CA ARG A 21 3.88 -11.24 12.20
C ARG A 21 5.05 -12.17 12.52
N ASP A 22 4.97 -12.84 13.67
CA ASP A 22 5.99 -13.79 14.12
C ASP A 22 7.42 -13.22 13.98
N GLU A 23 8.27 -13.83 13.16
CA GLU A 23 9.65 -13.37 12.93
C GLU A 23 9.78 -12.36 11.78
N MET A 24 8.74 -12.15 10.98
CA MET A 24 8.74 -11.28 9.81
C MET A 24 8.29 -9.86 10.17
N THR A 25 9.10 -8.86 9.80
CA THR A 25 8.70 -7.46 9.78
C THR A 25 8.92 -6.89 8.38
N ASN A 26 7.87 -6.32 7.78
CA ASN A 26 7.98 -5.59 6.52
C ASN A 26 8.03 -4.08 6.78
N TYR A 27 8.84 -3.41 5.98
CA TYR A 27 9.13 -2.00 6.07
C TYR A 27 8.86 -1.31 4.74
N PHE A 28 8.42 -0.06 4.83
CA PHE A 28 8.32 0.89 3.74
C PHE A 28 9.09 2.14 4.11
N TRP A 29 9.90 2.68 3.19
CA TRP A 29 10.56 3.96 3.43
C TRP A 29 10.78 4.72 2.14
N GLN A 30 10.69 6.04 2.25
CA GLN A 30 11.14 6.94 1.21
C GLN A 30 12.67 7.00 1.23
N THR A 31 13.27 7.19 0.07
CA THR A 31 14.72 7.29 -0.13
C THR A 31 15.17 8.73 -0.32
N THR A 32 16.47 8.99 -0.24
CA THR A 32 17.05 10.30 -0.56
C THR A 32 16.89 10.67 -2.04
N ASP A 33 16.95 9.69 -2.93
CA ASP A 33 16.59 9.85 -4.34
C ASP A 33 15.06 9.75 -4.50
N PRO A 34 14.45 10.42 -5.49
CA PRO A 34 13.00 10.38 -5.71
C PRO A 34 12.54 8.94 -5.99
N GLY A 35 11.94 8.32 -4.97
CA GLY A 35 11.52 6.93 -4.98
C GLY A 35 11.12 6.44 -3.59
N PHE A 36 10.88 5.15 -3.48
CA PHE A 36 10.67 4.46 -2.22
C PHE A 36 11.25 3.05 -2.31
N CYS A 37 11.54 2.48 -1.16
CA CYS A 37 11.89 1.08 -1.03
C CYS A 37 10.92 0.37 -0.10
N GLN A 38 10.82 -0.93 -0.32
CA GLN A 38 10.24 -1.88 0.59
C GLN A 38 11.29 -2.91 0.98
N GLY A 39 11.11 -3.55 2.13
CA GLY A 39 11.95 -4.66 2.50
C GLY A 39 11.39 -5.42 3.68
N ASP A 40 11.80 -6.66 3.79
CA ASP A 40 11.48 -7.55 4.88
C ASP A 40 12.72 -7.82 5.73
N GLY A 41 12.47 -8.04 7.01
CA GLY A 41 13.47 -8.50 7.96
C GLY A 41 12.96 -9.69 8.74
N THR A 42 13.80 -10.70 8.84
CA THR A 42 13.60 -11.89 9.68
C THR A 42 14.81 -12.07 10.60
N THR A 43 14.73 -13.05 11.51
CA THR A 43 15.89 -13.47 12.31
C THR A 43 17.04 -14.01 11.45
N ARG A 44 16.76 -14.46 10.22
CA ARG A 44 17.70 -15.13 9.31
C ARG A 44 18.33 -14.21 8.28
N GLY A 45 17.77 -13.02 8.07
CA GLY A 45 18.26 -12.09 7.07
C GLY A 45 17.25 -11.00 6.70
N HIS A 46 17.64 -10.18 5.73
CA HIS A 46 16.87 -9.07 5.22
C HIS A 46 16.88 -9.08 3.68
N SER A 47 15.76 -8.73 3.07
CA SER A 47 15.67 -8.42 1.64
C SER A 47 14.98 -7.08 1.42
N TRP A 48 15.27 -6.45 0.28
CA TRP A 48 14.64 -5.20 -0.11
C TRP A 48 14.55 -5.06 -1.61
N ALA A 49 13.63 -4.20 -2.05
CA ALA A 49 13.48 -3.76 -3.42
C ALA A 49 13.10 -2.28 -3.43
N CYS A 50 13.63 -1.54 -4.39
CA CYS A 50 13.39 -0.11 -4.54
C CYS A 50 12.79 0.23 -5.89
N VAL A 51 11.92 1.23 -5.91
CA VAL A 51 11.29 1.76 -7.13
C VAL A 51 11.61 3.25 -7.21
N TRP A 52 12.01 3.70 -8.41
CA TRP A 52 12.48 5.06 -8.67
C TRP A 52 11.58 5.81 -9.63
N GLY A 53 11.45 7.12 -9.41
CA GLY A 53 10.76 8.00 -10.34
C GLY A 53 9.95 9.09 -9.62
N PRO A 54 9.90 10.30 -10.21
CA PRO A 54 9.21 11.44 -9.61
C PRO A 54 7.68 11.29 -9.53
N SER A 55 7.09 10.34 -10.27
CA SER A 55 5.64 10.11 -10.33
C SER A 55 5.15 8.97 -9.44
N LEU A 56 6.03 8.38 -8.62
CA LEU A 56 5.69 7.21 -7.80
C LEU A 56 4.79 7.57 -6.62
N LEU A 57 5.11 8.65 -5.92
CA LEU A 57 4.30 9.20 -4.84
C LEU A 57 3.45 10.36 -5.37
N PRO A 58 2.20 10.54 -4.90
CA PRO A 58 1.39 11.69 -5.26
C PRO A 58 2.07 12.99 -4.77
N ALA A 59 1.94 14.04 -5.57
CA ALA A 59 2.44 15.38 -5.28
C ALA A 59 1.56 16.41 -6.01
N GLY A 60 1.61 17.66 -5.56
CA GLY A 60 0.83 18.76 -6.09
C GLY A 60 -0.47 19.02 -5.32
N PRO A 61 -1.30 19.96 -5.79
CA PRO A 61 -2.44 20.47 -5.03
C PRO A 61 -3.69 19.58 -5.08
N THR A 62 -3.66 18.49 -5.84
CA THR A 62 -4.83 17.62 -6.03
C THR A 62 -4.81 16.51 -4.98
N PRO A 63 -5.84 16.40 -4.12
CA PRO A 63 -5.96 15.25 -3.22
C PRO A 63 -5.93 13.94 -3.98
N THR A 64 -5.24 12.93 -3.46
CA THR A 64 -5.05 11.66 -4.18
C THR A 64 -4.72 10.52 -3.23
N LEU A 65 -5.42 9.40 -3.40
CA LEU A 65 -5.21 8.13 -2.71
C LEU A 65 -4.73 7.12 -3.74
N LYS A 66 -3.54 6.59 -3.52
CA LYS A 66 -2.82 5.79 -4.52
C LYS A 66 -2.24 4.53 -3.91
N THR A 67 -2.40 3.41 -4.60
CA THR A 67 -1.65 2.18 -4.32
C THR A 67 -0.20 2.35 -4.74
N VAL A 68 0.72 2.12 -3.82
CA VAL A 68 2.18 2.19 -4.07
C VAL A 68 2.84 0.82 -4.00
N MET A 69 2.21 -0.16 -3.39
CA MET A 69 2.77 -1.50 -3.17
C MET A 69 1.66 -2.54 -3.06
N GLY A 70 1.97 -3.77 -3.47
CA GLY A 70 1.06 -4.90 -3.41
C GLY A 70 -0.05 -4.90 -4.46
N PRO A 71 -0.96 -5.88 -4.40
CA PRO A 71 -1.07 -6.88 -3.32
C PRO A 71 0.08 -7.90 -3.35
N ASP A 72 0.79 -8.04 -2.23
CA ASP A 72 1.90 -8.98 -2.07
C ASP A 72 1.53 -10.04 -1.02
N ASN A 73 1.88 -11.30 -1.29
CA ASN A 73 1.65 -12.41 -0.37
C ASN A 73 2.60 -12.26 0.84
N MET A 74 2.02 -12.23 2.04
CA MET A 74 2.75 -12.21 3.30
C MET A 74 2.78 -13.60 3.92
N GLU A 75 3.56 -13.80 4.99
CA GLU A 75 3.54 -15.05 5.75
C GLU A 75 2.12 -15.41 6.21
N GLY A 76 1.65 -16.59 5.77
CA GLY A 76 0.29 -17.09 5.98
C GLY A 76 -0.58 -16.97 4.71
N ASP A 77 -1.87 -16.68 4.93
CA ASP A 77 -2.88 -16.52 3.87
C ASP A 77 -3.21 -15.04 3.58
N ASP A 78 -2.44 -14.11 4.14
CA ASP A 78 -2.72 -12.67 4.08
C ASP A 78 -1.99 -11.98 2.91
N TRP A 79 -2.70 -11.08 2.23
CA TRP A 79 -2.20 -10.25 1.13
C TRP A 79 -2.14 -8.81 1.57
N LEU A 80 -0.93 -8.25 1.61
CA LEU A 80 -0.67 -6.87 2.04
C LEU A 80 -0.67 -5.92 0.85
N THR A 81 -1.33 -4.78 1.01
CA THR A 81 -1.27 -3.65 0.08
C THR A 81 -0.95 -2.37 0.85
N VAL A 82 -0.13 -1.50 0.26
CA VAL A 82 0.19 -0.18 0.83
C VAL A 82 -0.41 0.90 -0.06
N LEU A 83 -1.10 1.82 0.59
CA LEU A 83 -1.70 3.01 0.01
C LEU A 83 -1.02 4.25 0.58
N VAL A 84 -0.94 5.31 -0.20
CA VAL A 84 -0.56 6.65 0.26
C VAL A 84 -1.66 7.65 -0.08
N ALA A 85 -1.95 8.55 0.84
CA ALA A 85 -2.96 9.60 0.68
C ALA A 85 -2.31 10.99 0.78
N LEU A 86 -2.59 11.84 -0.20
CA LEU A 86 -2.25 13.26 -0.20
C LEU A 86 -3.53 14.07 -0.01
N GLY A 87 -3.56 14.97 0.98
CA GLY A 87 -4.68 15.90 1.17
C GLY A 87 -6.03 15.25 1.53
N GLU A 88 -6.04 13.96 1.87
CA GLU A 88 -7.24 13.22 2.25
C GLU A 88 -6.97 12.11 3.26
N GLU A 89 -8.02 11.72 3.99
CA GLU A 89 -7.99 10.64 4.98
C GLU A 89 -8.83 9.46 4.48
N ALA A 90 -8.22 8.28 4.33
CA ALA A 90 -8.94 7.07 3.96
C ALA A 90 -9.65 6.47 5.20
N ARG A 91 -10.99 6.41 5.16
CA ARG A 91 -11.83 5.91 6.26
C ARG A 91 -12.19 4.45 6.12
N SER A 92 -12.49 4.02 4.91
CA SER A 92 -12.87 2.65 4.64
C SER A 92 -12.49 2.24 3.24
N LEU A 93 -12.28 0.93 3.06
CA LEU A 93 -12.03 0.33 1.77
C LEU A 93 -13.02 -0.81 1.56
N THR A 94 -13.52 -0.96 0.35
CA THR A 94 -14.37 -2.08 -0.01
C THR A 94 -13.96 -2.68 -1.35
N CYS A 95 -14.13 -3.99 -1.47
CA CYS A 95 -13.89 -4.77 -2.67
C CYS A 95 -15.17 -5.57 -2.96
N GLY A 96 -15.93 -5.15 -4.00
CA GLY A 96 -17.22 -5.76 -4.33
C GLY A 96 -18.21 -5.79 -3.16
N GLY A 97 -18.25 -4.73 -2.35
CA GLY A 97 -19.11 -4.62 -1.16
C GLY A 97 -18.60 -5.34 0.09
N VAL A 98 -17.48 -6.06 0.02
CA VAL A 98 -16.80 -6.60 1.21
C VAL A 98 -15.90 -5.53 1.79
N ARG A 99 -16.13 -5.16 3.04
CA ARG A 99 -15.29 -4.20 3.76
C ARG A 99 -13.91 -4.79 4.07
N ILE A 100 -12.88 -3.98 3.85
CA ILE A 100 -11.49 -4.26 4.15
C ILE A 100 -11.04 -3.22 5.17
N GLU A 101 -10.43 -3.68 6.27
CA GLU A 101 -9.91 -2.81 7.31
C GLU A 101 -8.62 -2.13 6.86
N LEU A 102 -8.57 -0.81 7.00
CA LEU A 102 -7.40 0.03 6.73
C LEU A 102 -6.70 0.36 8.04
N THR A 103 -5.37 0.32 8.04
CA THR A 103 -4.53 0.72 9.17
C THR A 103 -3.63 1.87 8.74
N LEU A 104 -3.72 3.02 9.42
CA LEU A 104 -2.75 4.10 9.28
C LEU A 104 -1.44 3.68 9.98
N VAL A 105 -0.37 3.50 9.22
CA VAL A 105 0.90 2.96 9.74
C VAL A 105 2.01 4.00 9.86
N GLY A 106 1.86 5.15 9.20
CA GLY A 106 2.86 6.19 9.26
C GLY A 106 2.63 7.30 8.24
N THR A 107 3.69 8.07 7.99
CA THR A 107 3.65 9.16 7.03
C THR A 107 4.99 9.33 6.33
N VAL A 108 4.97 9.73 5.07
CA VAL A 108 6.15 10.11 4.28
C VAL A 108 5.96 11.50 3.67
N SER A 109 6.94 12.00 2.91
CA SER A 109 6.86 13.32 2.27
C SER A 109 6.75 13.20 0.75
N ALA A 110 5.83 13.95 0.16
CA ALA A 110 5.77 14.17 -1.28
C ALA A 110 6.99 14.99 -1.75
N ALA A 111 7.18 15.07 -3.07
CA ALA A 111 8.32 15.79 -3.68
C ALA A 111 8.28 17.31 -3.41
N ASP A 112 7.09 17.87 -3.24
CA ASP A 112 6.85 19.27 -2.87
C ASP A 112 6.91 19.53 -1.35
N GLY A 113 7.14 18.49 -0.54
CA GLY A 113 7.23 18.55 0.91
C GLY A 113 5.91 18.30 1.64
N GLU A 114 4.80 18.12 0.93
CA GLU A 114 3.52 17.78 1.55
C GLU A 114 3.57 16.44 2.27
N ARG A 115 2.76 16.28 3.33
CA ARG A 115 2.73 15.06 4.12
C ARG A 115 1.77 14.05 3.50
N LEU A 116 2.27 12.84 3.25
CA LEU A 116 1.49 11.72 2.78
C LEU A 116 1.19 10.78 3.93
N ALA A 117 -0.08 10.45 4.15
CA ALA A 117 -0.47 9.40 5.09
C ALA A 117 -0.25 8.02 4.43
N VAL A 118 0.38 7.09 5.15
CA VAL A 118 0.64 5.72 4.67
C VAL A 118 -0.33 4.78 5.34
N TYR A 119 -1.15 4.10 4.55
CA TYR A 119 -2.10 3.11 5.02
C TYR A 119 -1.70 1.72 4.52
N THR A 120 -2.04 0.71 5.30
CA THR A 120 -1.98 -0.69 4.88
C THR A 120 -3.33 -1.35 5.01
N TYR A 121 -3.55 -2.39 4.24
CA TYR A 121 -4.61 -3.36 4.53
C TYR A 121 -4.11 -4.77 4.27
N LEU A 122 -4.74 -5.72 4.96
CA LEU A 122 -4.59 -7.15 4.72
C LEU A 122 -5.91 -7.70 4.19
N ALA A 123 -5.82 -8.56 3.17
CA ALA A 123 -6.96 -9.33 2.68
C ALA A 123 -6.57 -10.81 2.61
N PRO A 124 -7.47 -11.76 2.92
CA PRO A 124 -7.16 -13.19 2.80
C PRO A 124 -7.26 -13.69 1.35
N TRP A 125 -7.15 -12.79 0.37
CA TRP A 125 -7.18 -13.08 -1.07
C TRP A 125 -6.42 -11.99 -1.83
N HIS A 126 -5.95 -12.34 -3.03
CA HIS A 126 -5.35 -11.39 -3.94
C HIS A 126 -6.46 -10.53 -4.57
N ALA A 127 -6.70 -9.34 -4.01
CA ALA A 127 -7.66 -8.39 -4.55
C ALA A 127 -7.17 -7.84 -5.91
N LYS A 128 -8.06 -7.78 -6.91
CA LYS A 128 -7.78 -7.17 -8.22
C LYS A 128 -8.93 -6.26 -8.65
N GLY A 129 -8.66 -5.35 -9.57
CA GLY A 129 -9.67 -4.46 -10.13
C GLY A 129 -9.81 -3.16 -9.34
N LEU A 130 -11.05 -2.68 -9.23
CA LEU A 130 -11.37 -1.41 -8.58
C LEU A 130 -11.79 -1.62 -7.12
N LEU A 131 -11.10 -0.93 -6.22
CA LEU A 131 -11.52 -0.76 -4.84
C LEU A 131 -12.36 0.51 -4.72
N GLU A 132 -13.36 0.49 -3.86
CA GLU A 132 -14.09 1.70 -3.48
C GLU A 132 -13.59 2.15 -2.11
N ALA A 133 -13.05 3.36 -2.03
CA ALA A 133 -12.57 3.96 -0.80
C ALA A 133 -13.46 5.12 -0.39
N GLU A 134 -13.85 5.14 0.88
CA GLU A 134 -14.41 6.34 1.49
C GLU A 134 -13.27 7.21 1.98
N VAL A 135 -13.18 8.42 1.45
CA VAL A 135 -12.14 9.39 1.80
C VAL A 135 -12.76 10.68 2.32
N VAL A 136 -12.09 11.31 3.27
CA VAL A 136 -12.49 12.59 3.85
C VAL A 136 -11.50 13.67 3.43
N ARG A 137 -12.04 14.77 2.93
CA ARG A 137 -11.32 15.97 2.48
C ARG A 137 -11.85 17.21 3.18
N ALA A 138 -11.26 18.36 2.85
CA ALA A 138 -11.71 19.66 3.35
C ALA A 138 -13.16 20.00 2.95
N ASP A 139 -13.64 19.51 1.80
CA ASP A 139 -14.99 19.75 1.29
C ASP A 139 -16.03 18.68 1.72
N GLY A 140 -15.58 17.59 2.33
CA GLY A 140 -16.45 16.56 2.90
C GLY A 140 -15.97 15.13 2.66
N ALA A 141 -16.84 14.17 2.98
CA ALA A 141 -16.63 12.77 2.68
C ALA A 141 -17.09 12.45 1.25
N THR A 142 -16.30 11.66 0.52
CA THR A 142 -16.66 11.15 -0.81
C THR A 142 -16.24 9.69 -0.96
N THR A 143 -16.74 9.03 -2.00
CA THR A 143 -16.32 7.70 -2.42
C THR A 143 -15.49 7.80 -3.69
N GLU A 144 -14.30 7.20 -3.66
CA GLU A 144 -13.40 7.13 -4.79
C GLU A 144 -13.16 5.71 -5.25
N ARG A 145 -12.76 5.58 -6.52
CA ARG A 145 -12.33 4.32 -7.09
C ARG A 145 -10.83 4.29 -7.25
N ILE A 146 -10.19 3.32 -6.61
CA ILE A 146 -8.75 3.12 -6.67
C ILE A 146 -8.49 1.87 -7.48
N THR A 147 -7.69 1.99 -8.53
CA THR A 147 -7.22 0.81 -9.25
C THR A 147 -6.07 0.18 -8.48
N LEU A 148 -6.15 -1.14 -8.26
CA LEU A 148 -5.03 -1.95 -7.81
C LEU A 148 -4.02 -2.13 -8.94
N ASN A 149 -3.23 -1.09 -9.19
CA ASN A 149 -2.10 -1.12 -10.11
C ASN A 149 -0.81 -1.40 -9.31
N GLY A 150 -0.70 -2.59 -8.72
CA GLY A 150 0.59 -3.08 -8.26
C GLY A 150 1.50 -3.42 -9.45
N PRO A 151 2.84 -3.33 -9.31
CA PRO A 151 3.73 -3.90 -10.32
C PRO A 151 3.36 -5.36 -10.51
N VAL A 152 3.04 -5.72 -11.75
CA VAL A 152 2.64 -7.06 -12.14
C VAL A 152 3.87 -7.96 -11.97
N HIS A 153 4.10 -8.51 -10.78
CA HIS A 153 4.92 -9.71 -10.65
C HIS A 153 4.15 -10.83 -11.36
N ARG A 154 4.42 -10.97 -12.66
CA ARG A 154 3.96 -12.10 -13.48
C ARG A 154 4.47 -13.38 -12.83
N GLY A 155 3.65 -14.03 -12.01
CA GLY A 155 3.96 -15.36 -11.46
C GLY A 155 3.58 -15.66 -10.02
N SER A 156 2.69 -14.90 -9.37
CA SER A 156 2.16 -15.31 -8.06
C SER A 156 1.29 -16.57 -8.24
N LEU A 157 1.81 -17.74 -7.85
CA LEU A 157 1.16 -19.06 -7.93
C LEU A 157 0.35 -19.44 -6.68
N TRP A 158 0.13 -18.53 -5.73
CA TRP A 158 -0.12 -18.92 -4.33
C TRP A 158 -1.38 -18.34 -3.65
N GLY A 159 -2.45 -18.03 -4.39
CA GLY A 159 -3.74 -17.75 -3.74
C GLY A 159 -4.93 -17.56 -4.67
N PRO A 160 -6.17 -17.65 -4.13
CA PRO A 160 -7.37 -17.33 -4.90
C PRO A 160 -7.39 -15.83 -5.23
N GLU A 161 -7.41 -15.52 -6.51
CA GLU A 161 -7.61 -14.16 -6.99
C GLU A 161 -9.10 -13.80 -6.86
N LYS A 162 -9.41 -12.60 -6.35
CA LYS A 162 -10.76 -12.05 -6.38
C LYS A 162 -10.76 -10.71 -7.09
N ASP A 163 -11.46 -10.68 -8.20
CA ASP A 163 -11.80 -9.45 -8.91
C ASP A 163 -12.91 -8.72 -8.13
N CYS A 164 -12.59 -7.52 -7.63
CA CYS A 164 -13.51 -6.69 -6.85
C CYS A 164 -14.77 -6.33 -7.65
N ASP A 165 -14.68 -6.25 -8.98
CA ASP A 165 -15.84 -5.99 -9.83
C ASP A 165 -16.80 -7.20 -9.89
N GLN A 166 -16.29 -8.41 -9.62
CA GLN A 166 -17.07 -9.66 -9.67
C GLN A 166 -17.64 -10.08 -8.30
N VAL A 167 -17.01 -9.67 -7.19
CA VAL A 167 -17.50 -10.00 -5.84
C VAL A 167 -18.87 -9.36 -5.57
N GLY A 168 -19.11 -8.15 -6.08
CA GLY A 168 -20.36 -7.42 -5.85
C GLY A 168 -21.57 -7.92 -6.66
N THR A 169 -21.36 -8.67 -7.75
CA THR A 169 -22.44 -9.19 -8.60
C THR A 169 -22.98 -10.54 -8.12
N ALA A 170 -22.15 -11.37 -7.48
CA ALA A 170 -22.57 -12.66 -6.94
C ALA A 170 -23.62 -12.52 -5.81
N ARG A 171 -23.50 -11.49 -4.96
CA ARG A 171 -24.43 -11.27 -3.83
C ARG A 171 -25.78 -10.62 -4.19
N ARG A 172 -25.96 -10.07 -5.40
CA ARG A 172 -27.24 -9.48 -5.82
C ARG A 172 -28.22 -10.49 -6.41
N ARG A 173 -27.84 -11.77 -6.48
CA ARG A 173 -28.64 -12.86 -7.07
C ARG A 173 -29.23 -13.83 -6.03
N GLU A 174 -29.05 -13.55 -4.75
CA GLU A 174 -29.68 -14.25 -3.62
C GLU A 174 -30.77 -13.36 -3.01
#